data_AF-A0A953JCD5-F1
#
_entry.id   AF-A0A953JCD5-F1
#
_cell.length_a   1.000
_cell.length_b   1.000
_cell.length_c   1.000
_cell.angle_alpha   90.00
_cell.angle_beta   90.00
_cell.angle_gamma   90.00
#
_symmetry.space_group_name_H-M   'P 1'
#
loop_
_entity.id
_entity.type
_entity.pdbx_description
1 polymer ?
#
loop_
_entity_poly.entity_id
_entity_poly.type
_entity_poly.pdbx_seq_one_letter_code
_entity_poly.pdbx_strand_id
1 'polypeptide(L)'
;MKSTRLEAFSDGVLAIIITIMVLEMKVPHGAELGALKAVAPVFASYVLSFIYLAIYWTNHHHLFQATEEVSGGILWANLYLLFWLSLFPFTTAWMGENHLASIPTALYGFVLLMAAVAYYILERTII
;
A
#
# COMPACT_ATOMS: atom_id res chain seq x y z
N MET A 1 9.61 -15.38 18.13
CA MET A 1 10.27 -15.66 16.82
C MET A 1 11.23 -14.51 16.51
N LYS A 2 12.36 -14.75 15.85
CA LYS A 2 13.24 -13.63 15.40
C LYS A 2 12.47 -12.75 14.42
N SER A 3 12.53 -11.43 14.60
CA SER A 3 11.82 -10.43 13.79
C SER A 3 12.12 -10.54 12.30
N THR A 4 13.37 -10.90 11.97
CA THR A 4 13.91 -10.98 10.60
C THR A 4 13.04 -11.77 9.62
N ARG A 5 12.41 -12.87 10.07
CA ARG A 5 11.54 -13.68 9.18
C ARG A 5 10.22 -12.97 8.86
N LEU A 6 9.65 -12.26 9.83
CA LEU A 6 8.41 -11.50 9.67
C LEU A 6 8.67 -10.27 8.79
N GLU A 7 9.79 -9.57 9.03
CA GLU A 7 10.23 -8.44 8.22
C GLU A 7 10.40 -8.86 6.76
N ALA A 8 11.19 -9.91 6.49
CA ALA A 8 11.41 -10.40 5.13
C ALA A 8 10.10 -10.84 4.42
N PHE A 9 9.14 -11.41 5.16
CA PHE A 9 7.83 -11.73 4.61
C PHE A 9 7.06 -10.46 4.23
N SER A 10 7.06 -9.45 5.13
CA SER A 10 6.36 -8.18 4.92
C SER A 10 6.96 -7.39 3.76
N ASP A 11 8.29 -7.37 3.65
CA ASP A 11 9.03 -6.77 2.53
C ASP A 11 8.66 -7.43 1.19
N GLY A 12 8.59 -8.76 1.17
CA GLY A 12 8.19 -9.51 -0.02
C GLY A 12 6.76 -9.17 -0.45
N VAL A 13 5.82 -9.08 0.49
CA VAL A 13 4.44 -8.69 0.20
C VAL A 13 4.36 -7.25 -0.32
N LEU A 14 5.06 -6.30 0.31
CA LEU A 14 5.07 -4.89 -0.11
C LEU A 14 5.71 -4.70 -1.48
N ALA A 15 6.79 -5.42 -1.78
CA ALA A 15 7.41 -5.41 -3.10
C ALA A 15 6.43 -5.89 -4.19
N ILE A 16 5.68 -6.96 -3.94
CA ILE A 16 4.65 -7.47 -4.86
C ILE A 16 3.51 -6.45 -5.03
N ILE A 17 3.06 -5.82 -3.95
CA ILE A 17 2.01 -4.79 -4.03
C ILE A 17 2.47 -3.64 -4.93
N ILE A 18 3.69 -3.13 -4.72
CA ILE A 18 4.27 -2.03 -5.51
C ILE A 18 4.37 -2.40 -6.99
N THR A 19 4.77 -3.62 -7.32
CA THR A 19 4.85 -4.06 -8.72
C THR A 19 3.47 -4.24 -9.35
N ILE A 20 2.49 -4.77 -8.63
CA ILE A 20 1.10 -4.86 -9.15
C ILE A 20 0.56 -3.46 -9.46
N MET A 21 0.79 -2.46 -8.60
CA MET A 21 0.29 -1.10 -8.83
C MET A 21 0.78 -0.48 -10.14
N VAL A 22 2.05 -0.70 -10.53
CA VAL A 22 2.56 -0.14 -11.79
C VAL A 22 2.01 -0.89 -13.01
N LEU A 23 1.67 -2.18 -12.87
CA LEU A 23 1.08 -2.98 -13.95
C LEU A 23 -0.34 -2.54 -14.31
N GLU A 24 -1.08 -1.94 -13.37
CA GLU A 24 -2.41 -1.37 -13.62
C GLU A 24 -2.35 -0.10 -14.50
N MET A 25 -1.18 0.52 -14.67
CA MET A 25 -1.00 1.66 -15.56
C MET A 25 -0.90 1.19 -17.02
N LYS A 26 -2.04 1.16 -17.70
CA LYS A 26 -2.15 0.73 -19.10
C LYS A 26 -1.40 1.67 -20.05
N VAL A 27 -0.73 1.08 -21.04
CA VAL A 27 -0.06 1.83 -22.12
C VAL A 27 -1.12 2.61 -22.91
N PRO A 28 -0.93 3.93 -23.14
CA PRO A 28 -1.88 4.71 -23.90
C PRO A 28 -1.93 4.29 -25.37
N HIS A 29 -3.11 4.39 -25.98
CA HIS A 29 -3.28 4.12 -27.40
C HIS A 29 -2.97 5.40 -28.20
N GLY A 30 -1.84 5.41 -28.90
CA GLY A 30 -1.40 6.54 -29.73
C GLY A 30 0.09 6.85 -29.56
N ALA A 31 0.73 7.34 -30.61
CA ALA A 31 2.15 7.71 -30.61
C ALA A 31 2.41 9.19 -30.30
N GLU A 32 1.33 9.99 -30.19
CA GLU A 32 1.38 11.42 -29.91
C GLU A 32 1.55 11.69 -28.41
N LEU A 33 2.27 12.76 -28.06
CA LEU A 33 2.45 13.18 -26.65
C LEU A 33 1.10 13.42 -25.94
N GLY A 34 0.07 13.83 -26.70
CA GLY A 34 -1.28 14.03 -26.19
C GLY A 34 -1.94 12.78 -25.61
N ALA A 35 -1.51 11.58 -26.01
CA ALA A 35 -2.04 10.32 -25.51
C ALA A 35 -1.76 10.11 -24.00
N LEU A 36 -0.72 10.75 -23.47
CA LEU A 36 -0.37 10.71 -22.04
C LEU A 36 -1.43 11.38 -21.15
N LYS A 37 -2.23 12.32 -21.69
CA LYS A 37 -3.29 12.99 -20.92
C LYS A 37 -4.32 12.00 -20.36
N ALA A 38 -4.57 10.90 -21.08
CA ALA A 38 -5.51 9.86 -20.65
C ALA A 38 -4.97 9.06 -19.45
N VAL A 39 -3.65 8.92 -19.32
CA VAL A 39 -2.99 8.13 -18.27
C VAL A 39 -2.64 8.98 -17.05
N ALA A 40 -2.60 10.31 -17.20
CA ALA A 40 -2.23 11.24 -16.12
C ALA A 40 -3.00 11.03 -14.80
N PRO A 41 -4.34 10.81 -14.78
CA PRO A 41 -5.06 10.54 -13.54
C PRO A 41 -4.62 9.23 -12.87
N VAL A 42 -4.41 8.17 -13.66
CA VAL A 42 -3.93 6.86 -13.16
C VAL A 42 -2.51 6.98 -12.61
N PHE A 43 -1.63 7.70 -13.31
CA PHE A 43 -0.26 7.95 -12.86
C PHE A 43 -0.23 8.76 -11.56
N ALA A 44 -1.07 9.81 -11.43
CA ALA A 44 -1.15 10.60 -10.20
C ALA A 44 -1.62 9.75 -9.01
N SER A 45 -2.65 8.92 -9.20
CA SER A 45 -3.12 7.97 -8.19
C SER A 45 -2.02 6.98 -7.81
N TYR A 46 -1.29 6.44 -8.79
CA TYR A 46 -0.14 5.55 -8.57
C TYR A 46 0.94 6.22 -7.71
N VAL A 47 1.38 7.43 -8.04
CA VAL A 47 2.41 8.16 -7.29
C VAL A 47 1.98 8.38 -5.86
N LEU A 48 0.72 8.79 -5.64
CA LEU A 48 0.17 8.96 -4.30
C LEU A 48 0.23 7.67 -3.49
N SER A 49 -0.26 6.57 -4.05
CA SER A 49 -0.26 5.26 -3.37
C SER A 49 1.14 4.70 -3.14
N PHE A 50 2.07 4.93 -4.07
CA PHE A 50 3.47 4.55 -3.91
C PHE A 50 4.10 5.27 -2.72
N ILE A 51 3.88 6.58 -2.59
CA ILE A 51 4.38 7.36 -1.43
C ILE A 51 3.80 6.81 -0.13
N TYR A 52 2.51 6.51 -0.08
CA TYR A 52 1.90 5.91 1.11
C TYR A 52 2.51 4.56 1.48
N LEU A 53 2.68 3.65 0.52
CA LEU A 53 3.32 2.36 0.79
C LEU A 53 4.77 2.52 1.24
N ALA A 54 5.52 3.47 0.66
CA ALA A 54 6.89 3.77 1.07
C ALA A 54 6.95 4.30 2.51
N ILE A 55 6.00 5.16 2.91
CA ILE A 55 5.87 5.63 4.29
C ILE A 55 5.58 4.45 5.23
N TYR A 56 4.60 3.60 4.90
CA TYR A 56 4.28 2.44 5.72
C TYR A 56 5.45 1.47 5.84
N TRP A 57 6.15 1.18 4.75
CA TRP A 57 7.33 0.33 4.75
C TRP A 57 8.45 0.92 5.63
N THR A 58 8.74 2.21 5.48
CA THR A 58 9.78 2.89 6.28
C THR A 58 9.44 2.86 7.77
N ASN A 59 8.18 3.16 8.12
CA ASN A 59 7.70 3.16 9.49
C ASN A 59 7.70 1.74 10.08
N HIS A 60 7.27 0.75 9.30
CA HIS A 60 7.30 -0.67 9.68
C HIS A 60 8.73 -1.13 9.96
N HIS A 61 9.69 -0.80 9.08
CA HIS A 61 11.09 -1.12 9.27
C HIS A 61 11.64 -0.52 10.57
N HIS A 62 11.38 0.77 10.85
CA HIS A 62 11.79 1.39 12.12
C HIS A 62 11.11 0.77 13.34
N LEU A 63 9.83 0.41 13.26
CA LEU A 63 9.08 -0.19 14.35
C LEU A 63 9.65 -1.57 14.74
N PHE A 64 10.01 -2.40 13.75
CA PHE A 64 10.59 -3.71 14.01
C PHE A 64 12.05 -3.66 14.47
N GLN A 65 12.80 -2.60 14.17
CA GLN A 65 14.12 -2.36 14.78
C GLN A 65 14.04 -2.14 16.30
N ALA A 66 12.91 -1.67 16.82
CA ALA A 66 12.69 -1.48 18.26
C ALA A 66 12.24 -2.77 19.00
N THR A 67 12.01 -3.87 18.29
CA THR A 67 11.45 -5.11 18.84
C THR A 67 12.48 -6.24 18.90
N GLU A 68 12.75 -6.79 20.08
CA GLU A 68 13.66 -7.94 20.23
C GLU A 68 13.00 -9.29 19.92
N GLU A 69 11.71 -9.45 20.28
CA GLU A 69 10.96 -10.70 20.10
C GLU A 69 9.58 -10.49 19.47
N VAL A 70 9.25 -11.35 18.50
CA VAL A 70 7.90 -11.38 17.90
C VAL A 70 7.00 -12.36 18.63
N SER A 71 5.90 -11.83 19.17
CA SER A 71 4.79 -12.57 19.79
C SER A 71 3.70 -12.94 18.77
N GLY A 72 2.78 -13.84 19.15
CA GLY A 72 1.63 -14.21 18.32
C GLY A 72 0.69 -13.02 18.02
N GLY A 73 0.55 -12.08 18.94
CA GLY A 73 -0.24 -10.87 18.73
C GLY A 73 0.35 -9.97 17.65
N ILE A 74 1.67 -9.77 17.68
CA ILE A 74 2.40 -8.99 16.66
C ILE A 74 2.22 -9.62 15.27
N LEU A 75 2.27 -10.95 15.17
CA LEU A 75 2.04 -11.67 13.90
C LEU A 75 0.66 -11.36 13.30
N TRP A 76 -0.41 -11.45 14.10
CA TRP A 76 -1.77 -11.18 13.63
C TRP A 76 -1.98 -9.70 13.30
N ALA A 77 -1.45 -8.78 14.12
CA ALA A 77 -1.50 -7.35 13.82
C ALA A 77 -0.76 -7.01 12.52
N ASN A 78 0.39 -7.64 12.28
CA ASN A 78 1.14 -7.48 11.03
C ASN A 78 0.36 -7.99 9.81
N LEU A 79 -0.24 -9.18 9.91
CA LEU A 79 -1.09 -9.70 8.83
C LEU A 79 -2.30 -8.82 8.56
N TYR A 80 -2.89 -8.22 9.60
CA TYR A 80 -3.99 -7.29 9.47
C TYR A 80 -3.57 -6.00 8.72
N LEU A 81 -2.38 -5.47 9.00
CA LEU A 81 -1.80 -4.37 8.22
C LEU A 81 -1.57 -4.78 6.76
N LEU A 82 -0.89 -5.91 6.53
CA LEU A 82 -0.60 -6.40 5.18
C LEU A 82 -1.86 -6.64 4.35
N PHE A 83 -2.95 -7.10 4.98
CA PHE A 83 -4.24 -7.24 4.31
C PHE A 83 -4.71 -5.90 3.73
N TRP A 84 -4.75 -4.83 4.52
CA TRP A 84 -5.21 -3.53 4.04
C TRP A 84 -4.28 -2.94 2.99
N LEU A 85 -2.96 -3.07 3.16
CA LEU A 85 -1.99 -2.62 2.17
C LEU A 85 -2.14 -3.39 0.84
N SER A 86 -2.53 -4.66 0.87
CA SER A 86 -2.75 -5.46 -0.35
C SER A 86 -3.95 -5.02 -1.19
N LEU A 87 -4.86 -4.21 -0.63
CA LEU A 87 -6.00 -3.63 -1.36
C LEU A 87 -5.66 -2.31 -2.08
N PHE A 88 -4.46 -1.77 -1.88
CA PHE A 88 -4.03 -0.52 -2.51
C PHE A 88 -4.04 -0.60 -4.04
N PRO A 89 -3.54 -1.66 -4.71
CA PRO A 89 -3.52 -1.70 -6.18
C PRO A 89 -4.92 -1.60 -6.77
N PHE A 90 -5.85 -2.38 -6.23
CA PHE A 90 -7.25 -2.37 -6.65
C PHE A 90 -7.90 -0.99 -6.50
N THR A 91 -7.82 -0.39 -5.31
CA THR A 91 -8.47 0.90 -5.03
C THR A 91 -7.81 2.06 -5.77
N THR A 92 -6.49 2.03 -5.94
CA THR A 92 -5.72 3.03 -6.69
C THR A 92 -6.07 3.01 -8.18
N ALA A 93 -6.08 1.82 -8.77
CA ALA A 93 -6.45 1.64 -10.18
C ALA A 93 -7.90 2.08 -10.41
N TRP A 94 -8.83 1.63 -9.57
CA TRP A 94 -10.24 1.97 -9.70
C TRP A 94 -10.49 3.48 -9.59
N MET A 95 -9.83 4.16 -8.65
CA MET A 95 -9.89 5.62 -8.50
C MET A 95 -9.28 6.36 -9.70
N GLY A 96 -8.12 5.93 -10.17
CA GLY A 96 -7.42 6.53 -11.32
C GLY A 96 -8.18 6.38 -12.64
N GLU A 97 -8.71 5.18 -12.93
CA GLU A 97 -9.45 4.90 -14.16
C GLU A 97 -10.79 5.64 -14.24
N ASN A 98 -11.41 5.94 -13.09
CA ASN A 98 -12.71 6.61 -13.02
C ASN A 98 -12.59 8.13 -12.75
N HIS A 99 -11.47 8.75 -13.14
CA HIS A 99 -11.25 10.19 -13.04
C HIS A 99 -11.56 10.79 -11.66
N LEU A 100 -11.18 10.08 -10.58
CA LEU A 100 -11.41 10.50 -9.19
C LEU A 100 -12.90 10.68 -8.85
N ALA A 101 -13.79 9.89 -9.44
CA ALA A 101 -15.19 9.84 -9.07
C ALA A 101 -15.38 9.56 -7.55
N SER A 102 -16.49 10.05 -6.98
CA SER A 102 -16.68 10.08 -5.53
C SER A 102 -16.65 8.71 -4.87
N ILE A 103 -17.25 7.68 -5.46
CA ILE A 103 -17.33 6.34 -4.87
C ILE A 103 -15.97 5.62 -4.86
N PRO A 104 -15.23 5.50 -5.99
CA PRO A 104 -13.86 4.97 -5.97
C PRO A 104 -12.94 5.71 -5.00
N THR A 105 -13.04 7.04 -4.97
CA THR A 105 -12.24 7.90 -4.07
C THR A 105 -12.59 7.65 -2.60
N ALA A 106 -13.87 7.49 -2.27
CA ALA A 106 -14.31 7.16 -0.91
C ALA A 106 -13.81 5.78 -0.47
N LEU A 107 -13.84 4.77 -1.36
CA LEU A 107 -13.29 3.45 -1.03
C LEU A 107 -11.77 3.48 -0.85
N TYR A 108 -11.05 4.22 -1.70
CA TYR A 108 -9.62 4.44 -1.54
C TYR A 108 -9.31 5.08 -0.18
N GLY A 109 -10.01 6.16 0.18
CA GLY A 109 -9.89 6.81 1.49
C GLY A 109 -10.21 5.87 2.67
N PHE A 110 -11.22 5.02 2.53
CA PHE A 110 -11.54 3.99 3.54
C PHE A 110 -10.40 2.99 3.72
N VAL A 111 -9.80 2.50 2.63
CA VAL A 111 -8.65 1.59 2.70
C VAL A 111 -7.43 2.26 3.34
N LEU A 112 -7.17 3.54 3.01
CA LEU A 112 -6.11 4.31 3.67
C LEU A 112 -6.35 4.45 5.17
N LEU A 113 -7.58 4.76 5.58
CA LEU A 113 -7.96 4.87 6.98
C LEU A 113 -7.77 3.54 7.72
N MET A 114 -8.21 2.44 7.12
CA MET A 114 -8.08 1.12 7.74
C MET A 114 -6.63 0.64 7.81
N ALA A 115 -5.79 0.98 6.83
CA ALA A 115 -4.34 0.77 6.92
C ALA A 115 -3.73 1.56 8.08
N ALA A 116 -4.18 2.80 8.32
CA ALA A 116 -3.70 3.61 9.43
C ALA A 116 -4.13 3.02 10.78
N VAL A 117 -5.38 2.56 10.90
CA VAL A 117 -5.88 1.85 12.08
C VAL A 117 -5.09 0.56 12.32
N ALA A 118 -4.83 -0.22 11.27
CA ALA A 118 -4.06 -1.45 11.37
C ALA A 118 -2.61 -1.20 11.80
N TYR A 119 -1.98 -0.14 11.28
CA TYR A 119 -0.65 0.28 11.70
C TYR A 119 -0.64 0.70 13.18
N TYR A 120 -1.62 1.50 13.61
CA TYR A 120 -1.74 1.88 15.02
C TYR A 120 -1.90 0.67 15.95
N ILE A 121 -2.70 -0.33 15.56
CA ILE A 121 -2.83 -1.58 16.33
C ILE A 121 -1.49 -2.31 16.42
N LEU A 122 -0.76 -2.41 15.30
CA LEU A 122 0.56 -3.05 15.27
C LEU A 122 1.55 -2.34 16.17
N GLU A 123 1.62 -1.01 16.09
CA GLU A 123 2.46 -0.17 16.95
C GLU A 123 2.15 -0.41 18.44
N ARG A 124 0.87 -0.38 18.83
CA ARG A 124 0.41 -0.62 20.22
C ARG A 124 0.61 -2.05 20.71
N THR A 125 0.87 -3.00 19.81
CA THR A 125 1.17 -4.38 20.18
C THR A 125 2.68 -4.57 20.40
N ILE A 126 3.50 -3.67 19.87
CA ILE A 126 4.96 -3.66 19.98
C ILE A 126 5.44 -2.77 21.14
N ILE A 127 4.84 -1.59 21.29
CA ILE A 127 5.16 -0.55 22.30
C ILE A 127 4.05 -0.49 23.34
#